data_AF-A0A357LQH0-F1
#
_entry.id   AF-A0A357LQH0-F1
#
_cell.length_a   1.000
_cell.length_b   1.000
_cell.length_c   1.000
_cell.angle_alpha   90.00
_cell.angle_beta   90.00
_cell.angle_gamma   90.00
#
_symmetry.space_group_name_H-M   'P 1'
#
loop_
_entity.id
_entity.type
_entity.pdbx_description
1 polymer ?
#
loop_
_entity_poly.entity_id
_entity_poly.type
_entity_poly.pdbx_seq_one_letter_code
_entity_poly.pdbx_strand_id
1 'polypeptide(L)'
;MALAEQTDEEKPKKLSQKELDDIIDLHEQFLQGTRGGERAKLGMMDLSYLDLSGRDMKRADMVGTLLCHSELEKTNFAEAN
;
A
#
# COMPACT_ATOMS: atom_id res chain seq x y z
N MET A 1 -17.43 -25.38 27.51
CA MET A 1 -16.60 -24.16 27.48
C MET A 1 -15.55 -24.37 26.41
N ALA A 2 -15.90 -24.06 25.16
CA ALA A 2 -14.97 -24.09 24.04
C ALA A 2 -14.71 -22.64 23.66
N LEU A 3 -13.44 -22.24 23.70
CA LEU A 3 -13.01 -20.89 23.34
C LEU A 3 -13.50 -20.57 21.93
N ALA A 4 -14.10 -19.39 21.81
CA ALA A 4 -14.32 -18.76 20.53
C ALA A 4 -12.95 -18.37 19.97
N GLU A 5 -12.45 -19.16 19.03
CA GLU A 5 -11.47 -18.67 18.05
C GLU A 5 -12.27 -18.28 16.80
N GLN A 6 -13.04 -17.21 16.95
CA GLN A 6 -13.40 -16.37 15.83
C GLN A 6 -12.10 -15.65 15.46
N THR A 7 -11.28 -16.29 14.63
CA THR A 7 -10.35 -15.54 13.81
C THR A 7 -11.23 -14.80 12.82
N ASP A 8 -11.60 -13.56 13.14
CA ASP A 8 -12.02 -12.61 12.12
C ASP A 8 -10.93 -12.69 11.06
N GLU A 9 -11.26 -13.28 9.93
CA GLU A 9 -10.47 -13.17 8.72
C GLU A 9 -10.49 -11.67 8.40
N GLU A 10 -9.62 -10.88 9.04
CA GLU A 10 -9.30 -9.52 8.61
C GLU A 10 -8.60 -9.66 7.27
N LYS A 11 -9.39 -10.01 6.25
CA LYS A 11 -8.92 -10.15 4.90
C LYS A 11 -8.39 -8.78 4.53
N PRO A 12 -7.08 -8.69 4.24
CA PRO A 12 -6.45 -7.43 3.91
C PRO A 12 -7.26 -6.79 2.80
N LYS A 13 -7.63 -5.52 2.98
CA LYS A 13 -8.55 -4.85 2.04
C LYS A 13 -7.87 -4.82 0.68
N LYS A 14 -8.47 -5.53 -0.29
CA LYS A 14 -7.94 -5.56 -1.64
C LYS A 14 -8.13 -4.22 -2.32
N LEU A 15 -7.02 -3.61 -2.71
CA LEU A 15 -7.03 -2.36 -3.45
C LEU A 15 -7.22 -2.61 -4.94
N SER A 16 -7.92 -1.70 -5.59
CA SER A 16 -7.91 -1.61 -7.05
C SER A 16 -6.70 -0.81 -7.53
N GLN A 17 -6.28 -1.02 -8.79
CA GLN A 17 -5.21 -0.24 -9.41
C GLN A 17 -5.49 1.27 -9.34
N LYS A 18 -6.75 1.66 -9.44
CA LYS A 18 -7.16 3.07 -9.38
C LYS A 18 -6.98 3.66 -7.98
N GLU A 19 -7.41 2.95 -6.94
CA GLU A 19 -7.20 3.39 -5.55
C GLU A 19 -5.72 3.47 -5.22
N LEU A 20 -4.91 2.54 -5.72
CA LEU A 20 -3.46 2.60 -5.60
C LEU A 20 -2.90 3.85 -6.29
N ASP A 21 -3.35 4.16 -7.50
CA ASP A 21 -2.93 5.34 -8.25
C ASP A 21 -3.27 6.63 -7.49
N ASP A 22 -4.49 6.74 -6.96
CA ASP A 22 -4.94 7.89 -6.16
C ASP A 22 -4.08 8.08 -4.88
N ILE A 23 -3.75 7.00 -4.19
CA ILE A 23 -2.87 7.04 -3.00
C ILE A 23 -1.46 7.50 -3.39
N ILE A 24 -0.97 7.04 -4.53
CA ILE A 24 0.37 7.37 -5.01
C ILE A 24 0.44 8.83 -5.45
N ASP A 25 -0.59 9.36 -6.11
CA ASP A 25 -0.66 10.77 -6.47
C ASP A 25 -0.60 11.66 -5.21
N LEU A 26 -1.36 11.32 -4.17
CA LEU A 26 -1.31 12.00 -2.87
C LEU A 26 0.08 11.88 -2.21
N HIS A 27 0.74 10.74 -2.37
CA HIS A 27 2.07 10.48 -1.83
C HIS A 27 3.17 11.22 -2.58
N GLU A 28 3.07 11.34 -3.91
CA GLU A 28 3.96 12.17 -4.72
C GLU A 28 3.81 13.64 -4.33
N GLN A 29 2.58 14.11 -4.09
CA GLN A 29 2.35 15.45 -3.54
C GLN A 29 3.03 15.62 -2.16
N PHE A 30 3.04 14.57 -1.31
CA PHE A 30 3.75 14.58 -0.03
C PHE A 30 5.27 14.67 -0.22
N LEU A 31 5.82 13.92 -1.18
CA LEU A 31 7.25 13.94 -1.52
C LEU A 31 7.69 15.30 -2.07
N GLN A 32 6.82 15.96 -2.85
CA GLN A 32 7.05 17.30 -3.37
C GLN A 32 6.90 18.41 -2.30
N GLY A 33 6.37 18.08 -1.11
CA GLY A 33 6.11 19.05 -0.06
C GLY A 33 4.88 19.93 -0.32
N THR A 34 3.98 19.47 -1.19
CA THR A 34 2.75 20.18 -1.57
C THR A 34 1.73 20.11 -0.45
N ARG A 35 1.01 21.22 -0.23
CA ARG A 35 -0.03 21.31 0.80
C ARG A 35 -1.23 20.43 0.41
N GLY A 36 -1.39 19.30 1.10
CA GLY A 36 -2.42 18.31 0.81
C GLY A 36 -1.88 16.91 0.52
N GLY A 37 -0.56 16.78 0.31
CA GLY A 37 0.07 15.48 0.16
C GLY A 37 0.01 14.66 1.45
N GLU A 38 -0.36 13.39 1.31
CA GLU A 38 -0.40 12.43 2.41
C GLU A 38 0.50 11.22 2.11
N ARG A 39 1.18 10.69 3.13
CA ARG A 39 1.94 9.44 2.98
C ARG A 39 1.02 8.31 2.54
N ALA A 40 1.49 7.50 1.59
CA ALA A 40 0.86 6.24 1.24
C ALA A 40 0.83 5.32 2.46
N LYS A 41 -0.37 5.10 3.01
CA LYS A 41 -0.64 4.13 4.07
C LYS A 41 -1.32 2.93 3.43
N LEU A 42 -0.52 1.91 3.15
CA LEU A 42 -0.95 0.64 2.56
C LEU A 42 -0.90 -0.52 3.57
N GLY A 43 -0.67 -0.24 4.85
CA GLY A 43 -0.59 -1.26 5.90
C GLY A 43 -1.85 -2.14 5.98
N MET A 44 -1.66 -3.45 6.14
CA MET A 44 -2.71 -4.48 6.13
C MET A 44 -3.62 -4.46 4.88
N MET A 45 -3.12 -4.01 3.73
CA MET A 45 -3.86 -4.04 2.45
C MET A 45 -3.37 -5.14 1.53
N ASP A 46 -4.25 -5.58 0.64
CA ASP A 46 -3.93 -6.56 -0.41
C ASP A 46 -3.72 -5.84 -1.74
N LEU A 47 -2.47 -5.75 -2.16
CA LEU A 47 -2.04 -5.24 -3.47
C LEU A 47 -1.60 -6.37 -4.41
N SER A 48 -2.04 -7.59 -4.13
CA SER A 48 -1.71 -8.74 -4.97
C SER A 48 -2.26 -8.54 -6.39
N TYR A 49 -1.43 -8.84 -7.39
CA TYR A 49 -1.71 -8.65 -8.83
C TYR A 49 -1.85 -7.19 -9.29
N LEU A 50 -1.35 -6.22 -8.51
CA LEU A 50 -1.31 -4.82 -8.93
C LEU A 50 0.02 -4.43 -9.56
N ASP A 51 -0.02 -3.38 -10.37
CA ASP A 51 1.15 -2.81 -11.01
C ASP A 51 1.62 -1.54 -10.28
N LEU A 52 2.77 -1.66 -9.61
CA LEU A 52 3.46 -0.57 -8.95
C LEU A 52 4.70 -0.13 -9.75
N SER A 53 4.90 -0.64 -10.98
CA SER A 53 6.12 -0.41 -11.73
C SER A 53 6.36 1.08 -12.00
N GLY A 54 7.60 1.52 -11.77
CA GLY A 54 8.03 2.91 -11.95
C GLY A 54 7.46 3.93 -10.97
N ARG A 55 6.78 3.49 -9.90
CA ARG A 55 6.13 4.40 -8.94
C ARG A 55 7.02 4.76 -7.75
N ASP A 56 6.86 5.99 -7.25
CA ASP A 56 7.57 6.47 -6.06
C ASP A 56 6.80 6.16 -4.78
N MET A 57 7.24 5.14 -4.04
CA MET A 57 6.67 4.71 -2.74
C MET A 57 7.57 5.08 -1.56
N LYS A 58 8.38 6.12 -1.72
CA LYS A 58 9.39 6.51 -0.73
C LYS A 58 8.74 6.95 0.59
N ARG A 59 9.12 6.38 1.74
CA ARG A 59 8.49 6.67 3.05
C ARG A 59 7.01 6.28 3.16
N ALA A 60 6.55 5.37 2.31
CA ALA A 60 5.24 4.74 2.45
C ALA A 60 5.22 3.80 3.67
N ASP A 61 4.04 3.58 4.23
CA ASP A 61 3.78 2.58 5.27
C ASP A 61 3.09 1.38 4.61
N MET A 62 3.76 0.25 4.56
CA MET A 62 3.33 -1.02 3.97
C MET A 62 3.39 -2.16 5.00
N VAL A 63 3.25 -1.84 6.29
CA VAL A 63 3.32 -2.85 7.35
C VAL A 63 2.16 -3.83 7.22
N GLY A 64 2.47 -5.12 7.00
CA GLY A 64 1.46 -6.17 6.84
C GLY A 64 0.74 -6.17 5.49
N THR A 65 1.28 -5.46 4.50
CA THR A 65 0.74 -5.42 3.13
C THR A 65 1.07 -6.70 2.35
N LEU A 66 0.11 -7.19 1.56
CA LEU A 66 0.33 -8.30 0.63
C LEU A 66 0.67 -7.77 -0.76
N LEU A 67 1.78 -8.23 -1.31
CA LEU A 67 2.31 -7.88 -2.63
C LEU A 67 2.45 -9.15 -3.51
N CYS A 68 1.54 -10.11 -3.37
CA CYS A 68 1.66 -11.38 -4.07
C CYS A 68 1.39 -11.18 -5.57
N HIS A 69 2.32 -11.58 -6.44
CA HIS A 69 2.19 -11.39 -7.89
C HIS A 69 2.03 -9.92 -8.34
N SER A 70 2.40 -8.94 -7.52
CA SER A 70 2.43 -7.53 -7.94
C SER A 70 3.69 -7.21 -8.72
N GLU A 71 3.58 -6.34 -9.73
CA GLU A 71 4.72 -5.82 -10.48
C GLU A 71 5.36 -4.67 -9.71
N LEU A 72 6.65 -4.81 -9.39
CA LEU A 72 7.43 -3.83 -8.60
C LEU A 72 8.63 -3.29 -9.39
N GLU A 73 8.62 -3.46 -10.72
CA GLU A 73 9.76 -3.11 -11.56
C GLU A 73 10.02 -1.59 -11.50
N LYS A 74 11.23 -1.18 -11.12
CA LYS A 74 11.61 0.25 -10.97
C LYS A 74 10.76 1.02 -9.94
N THR A 75 10.03 0.35 -9.07
CA THR A 75 9.34 1.01 -7.96
C THR A 75 10.35 1.44 -6.90
N ASN A 76 10.20 2.66 -6.39
CA ASN A 76 11.10 3.22 -5.39
C ASN A 76 10.54 3.04 -3.97
N PHE A 77 11.10 2.11 -3.21
CA PHE A 77 10.75 1.86 -1.81
C PHE A 77 11.70 2.51 -0.80
N ALA A 78 12.41 3.57 -1.20
CA ALA A 78 13.36 4.23 -0.29
C ALA A 78 12.67 4.63 1.02
N GLU A 79 13.24 4.23 2.17
CA GLU A 79 12.69 4.58 3.50
C GLU A 79 11.24 4.15 3.75
N ALA A 80 10.67 3.23 2.95
CA ALA A 80 9.36 2.65 3.22
C ALA A 80 9.44 1.68 4.42
N ASN A 81 8.39 1.66 5.26
CA ASN A 81 8.30 0.85 6.46
C ASN A 81 7.23 -0.23 6.35
#